data_AF-A0A352EW36-F1
#
_entry.id   AF-A0A352EW36-F1
#
_cell.length_a   1.000
_cell.length_b   1.000
_cell.length_c   1.000
_cell.angle_alpha   90.00
_cell.angle_beta   90.00
_cell.angle_gamma   90.00
#
_symmetry.space_group_name_H-M   'P 1'
#
loop_
_entity.id
_entity.type
_entity.pdbx_description
1 polymer ?
#
loop_
_entity_poly.entity_id
_entity_poly.type
_entity_poly.pdbx_seq_one_letter_code
_entity_poly.pdbx_strand_id
1 'polypeptide(L)'
;MVAMDSINAVRLLEDCEKGLQRLVSTAASEGDYGAVIKLTSWARVLGGLVEDAKAELAPAKQIPGGSQASPQRTITGRTGSDSLPSKGSQKARLAGRYPKFFRTSGELMKIGWSKRERAEYHHKAPHSVLMQLVSKLTVVGSGGTIFTADDVFPLGADEGSPVPNYQSYLCLAWLRHEGLVQAHGRQGYSVVNGESLNAAATTHWNELSPYAG
;
A
#
# COMPACT_ATOMS: atom_id res chain seq x y z
N MET A 1 27.64 -14.54 -21.63
CA MET A 1 28.11 -14.94 -20.28
C MET A 1 27.11 -14.60 -19.17
N VAL A 2 26.37 -13.48 -19.26
CA VAL A 2 25.36 -13.04 -18.26
C VAL A 2 24.24 -14.05 -17.95
N ALA A 3 23.82 -14.87 -18.91
CA ALA A 3 22.70 -15.80 -18.72
C ALA A 3 22.96 -16.91 -17.68
N MET A 4 24.23 -17.31 -17.47
CA MET A 4 24.56 -18.38 -16.51
C MET A 4 24.39 -17.91 -15.06
N ASP A 5 24.74 -16.65 -14.78
CA ASP A 5 24.66 -16.06 -13.45
C ASP A 5 23.20 -15.86 -13.01
N SER A 6 22.32 -15.44 -13.93
CA SER A 6 20.90 -15.29 -13.66
C SER A 6 20.20 -16.63 -13.38
N ILE A 7 20.57 -17.70 -14.10
CA ILE A 7 20.02 -19.06 -13.83
C ILE A 7 20.48 -19.56 -12.46
N ASN A 8 21.73 -19.34 -12.10
CA ASN A 8 22.26 -19.72 -10.78
C ASN A 8 21.58 -18.94 -9.66
N ALA A 9 21.31 -17.65 -9.86
CA ALA A 9 20.58 -16.83 -8.89
C ALA A 9 19.16 -17.36 -8.64
N VAL A 10 18.43 -17.73 -9.68
CA VAL A 10 17.08 -18.31 -9.53
C VAL A 10 17.12 -19.63 -8.77
N ARG A 11 18.08 -20.51 -9.06
CA ARG A 11 18.25 -21.76 -8.31
C ARG A 11 18.52 -21.53 -6.83
N LEU A 12 19.35 -20.55 -6.50
CA LEU A 12 19.64 -20.20 -5.11
C LEU A 12 18.37 -19.73 -4.37
N LEU A 13 17.53 -18.93 -5.03
CA LEU A 13 16.25 -18.48 -4.46
C LEU A 13 15.29 -19.66 -4.24
N GLU A 14 15.18 -20.59 -5.19
CA GLU A 14 14.35 -21.80 -5.05
C GLU A 14 14.82 -22.70 -3.91
N ASP A 15 16.13 -22.84 -3.71
CA ASP A 15 16.68 -23.64 -2.62
C ASP A 15 16.45 -22.99 -1.25
N CYS A 16 16.54 -21.66 -1.18
CA CYS A 16 16.12 -20.90 0.01
C CYS A 16 14.64 -21.09 0.31
N GLU A 17 13.76 -21.10 -0.69
CA GLU A 17 12.33 -21.31 -0.52
C GLU A 17 12.03 -22.70 0.05
N LYS A 18 12.66 -23.75 -0.51
CA LYS A 18 12.57 -25.12 0.04
C LYS A 18 13.13 -25.21 1.46
N GLY A 19 14.16 -24.42 1.79
CA GLY A 19 14.68 -24.28 3.15
C GLY A 19 13.63 -23.73 4.10
N LEU A 20 12.97 -22.63 3.75
CA LEU A 20 11.92 -22.01 4.55
C LEU A 20 10.72 -22.95 4.74
N GLN A 21 10.30 -23.67 3.69
CA GLN A 21 9.20 -24.65 3.79
C GLN A 21 9.52 -25.77 4.81
N ARG A 22 10.76 -26.28 4.84
CA ARG A 22 11.20 -27.26 5.83
C ARG A 22 11.19 -26.71 7.25
N LEU A 23 11.63 -25.46 7.44
CA LEU A 23 11.58 -24.79 8.74
C LEU A 23 10.13 -24.59 9.21
N VAL A 24 9.20 -24.24 8.31
CA VAL A 24 7.77 -24.14 8.62
C VAL A 24 7.23 -25.47 9.11
N SER A 25 7.52 -26.58 8.42
CA SER A 25 7.10 -27.92 8.84
C SER A 25 7.66 -28.31 10.21
N THR A 26 8.92 -27.97 10.47
CA THR A 26 9.58 -28.23 11.77
C THR A 26 8.91 -27.45 12.89
N ALA A 27 8.77 -26.13 12.74
CA ALA A 27 8.11 -25.26 13.72
C ALA A 27 6.65 -25.69 13.98
N ALA A 28 5.93 -26.13 12.95
CA ALA A 28 4.58 -26.65 13.10
C ALA A 28 4.54 -27.94 13.92
N SER A 29 5.51 -28.84 13.72
CA SER A 29 5.61 -30.09 14.49
C SER A 29 5.98 -29.87 15.96
N GLU A 30 6.72 -28.80 16.26
CA GLU A 30 7.11 -28.39 17.61
C GLU A 30 6.02 -27.55 18.32
N GLY A 31 4.97 -27.15 17.60
CA GLY A 31 3.91 -26.29 18.13
C GLY A 31 4.29 -24.80 18.23
N ASP A 32 5.40 -24.37 17.63
CA ASP A 32 5.79 -22.94 17.58
C ASP A 32 5.06 -22.22 16.45
N TYR A 33 3.78 -21.92 16.69
CA TYR A 33 2.95 -21.18 15.74
C TYR A 33 3.44 -19.75 15.49
N GLY A 34 4.19 -19.16 16.42
CA GLY A 34 4.79 -17.84 16.24
C GLY A 34 5.85 -17.86 15.14
N ALA A 35 6.74 -18.85 15.17
CA ALA A 35 7.71 -19.09 14.10
C ALA A 35 7.03 -19.43 12.77
N VAL A 36 5.98 -20.26 12.77
CA VAL A 36 5.22 -20.60 11.55
C VAL A 36 4.70 -19.35 10.83
N ILE A 37 4.10 -18.39 11.56
CA ILE A 37 3.58 -17.15 10.96
C ILE A 37 4.71 -16.33 10.34
N LYS A 38 5.84 -16.17 11.04
CA LYS A 38 6.99 -15.42 10.53
C LYS A 38 7.61 -16.08 9.30
N LEU A 39 7.91 -17.38 9.38
CA LEU A 39 8.54 -18.14 8.30
C LEU A 39 7.66 -18.19 7.04
N THR A 40 6.35 -18.38 7.19
CA THR A 40 5.41 -18.35 6.05
C THR A 40 5.30 -16.97 5.42
N SER A 41 5.45 -15.88 6.18
CA SER A 41 5.50 -14.52 5.64
C SER A 41 6.74 -14.30 4.76
N TRP A 42 7.91 -14.80 5.19
CA TRP A 42 9.15 -14.75 4.41
C TRP A 42 9.07 -15.61 3.16
N ALA A 43 8.52 -16.82 3.27
CA ALA A 43 8.33 -17.72 2.12
C ALA A 43 7.49 -17.08 1.02
N ARG A 44 6.45 -16.31 1.36
CA ARG A 44 5.63 -15.57 0.36
C ARG A 44 6.41 -14.48 -0.36
N VAL A 45 7.24 -13.71 0.36
CA VAL A 45 8.08 -12.68 -0.25
C VAL A 45 9.08 -13.31 -1.21
N LEU A 46 9.72 -14.41 -0.78
CA LEU A 46 10.68 -15.13 -1.60
C LEU A 46 10.04 -15.77 -2.84
N GLY A 47 8.84 -16.35 -2.70
CA GLY A 47 8.09 -16.89 -3.83
C GLY A 47 7.75 -15.83 -4.88
N GLY A 48 7.43 -14.59 -4.46
CA GLY A 48 7.25 -13.47 -5.39
C GLY A 48 8.52 -13.15 -6.18
N LEU A 49 9.68 -13.11 -5.51
CA LEU A 49 10.97 -12.86 -6.17
C LEU A 49 11.35 -13.97 -7.16
N VAL A 50 11.04 -15.24 -6.84
CA VAL A 50 11.29 -16.38 -7.73
C VAL A 50 10.44 -16.29 -8.99
N GLU A 51 9.14 -15.97 -8.87
CA GLU A 51 8.24 -15.84 -10.02
C GLU A 51 8.64 -14.66 -10.93
N ASP A 52 9.00 -13.52 -10.34
CA ASP A 52 9.49 -12.37 -11.10
C ASP A 52 10.77 -12.70 -11.87
N ALA A 53 11.75 -13.34 -11.22
CA ALA A 53 13.00 -13.73 -11.86
C ALA A 53 12.81 -14.80 -12.95
N LYS A 54 11.86 -15.73 -12.77
CA LYS A 54 11.46 -16.69 -13.80
C LYS A 54 10.80 -16.01 -15.00
N ALA A 55 9.96 -15.01 -14.76
CA ALA A 55 9.31 -14.26 -15.83
C ALA A 55 10.34 -13.49 -16.68
N GLU A 56 11.40 -12.96 -16.08
CA GLU A 56 12.51 -12.31 -16.80
C GLU A 56 13.36 -13.29 -17.60
N LEU A 57 13.57 -14.51 -17.10
CA LEU A 57 14.32 -15.56 -17.78
C LEU A 57 13.52 -16.30 -18.85
N ALA A 58 12.19 -16.19 -18.83
CA ALA A 58 11.35 -16.83 -19.84
C ALA A 58 11.73 -16.27 -21.21
N PRO A 59 12.06 -17.14 -22.20
CA PRO A 59 12.39 -16.67 -23.53
C PRO A 59 11.21 -15.85 -24.03
N ALA A 60 11.47 -14.59 -24.40
CA ALA A 60 10.46 -13.71 -24.97
C ALA A 60 9.75 -14.50 -26.07
N LYS A 61 8.51 -14.93 -25.80
CA LYS A 61 7.67 -15.52 -26.83
C LYS A 61 7.60 -14.44 -27.89
N GLN A 62 8.33 -14.65 -28.98
CA GLN A 62 8.24 -13.81 -30.16
C GLN A 62 6.77 -13.76 -30.49
N ILE A 63 6.13 -12.63 -30.18
CA ILE A 63 4.80 -12.33 -30.69
C ILE A 63 5.00 -12.37 -32.20
N PRO A 64 4.40 -13.33 -32.93
CA PRO A 64 4.58 -13.38 -34.36
C PRO A 64 4.14 -12.04 -34.92
N GLY A 65 5.08 -11.34 -35.55
CA GLY A 65 4.86 -10.09 -36.25
C GLY A 65 3.87 -10.33 -37.38
N GLY A 66 2.58 -10.26 -37.07
CA GLY A 66 1.51 -10.10 -38.02
C GLY A 66 1.54 -8.67 -38.52
N SER A 67 2.35 -8.43 -39.55
CA SER A 67 2.19 -7.28 -40.44
C SER A 67 0.84 -7.46 -41.14
N GLN A 68 -0.21 -6.83 -40.61
CA GLN A 68 -1.45 -6.63 -41.35
C GLN A 68 -1.50 -5.19 -41.83
N ALA A 69 -1.25 -5.06 -43.13
CA ALA A 69 -1.60 -3.93 -43.94
C ALA A 69 -3.04 -3.47 -43.66
N SER A 70 -3.19 -2.16 -43.51
CA SER A 70 -4.45 -1.44 -43.51
C SER A 70 -5.29 -1.80 -44.74
N PRO A 71 -6.49 -2.38 -44.60
CA PRO A 71 -7.51 -2.29 -45.61
C PRO A 71 -8.30 -1.01 -45.35
N GLN A 72 -8.14 -0.06 -46.26
CA GLN A 72 -9.06 1.04 -46.49
C GLN A 72 -10.49 0.47 -46.57
N ARG A 73 -11.28 0.61 -45.50
CA ARG A 73 -12.70 0.25 -45.50
C ARG A 73 -13.53 1.51 -45.64
N THR A 74 -14.15 1.55 -46.80
CA THR A 74 -15.26 2.39 -47.25
C THR A 74 -16.32 2.55 -46.17
N ILE A 75 -16.72 3.81 -45.97
CA ILE A 75 -17.87 4.24 -45.18
C ILE A 75 -19.13 3.89 -45.98
N THR A 76 -19.84 2.84 -45.59
CA THR A 76 -21.25 2.65 -45.95
C THR A 76 -22.00 2.16 -44.71
N GLY A 77 -23.02 2.94 -44.34
CA GLY A 77 -23.74 2.80 -43.09
C GLY A 77 -24.61 1.54 -43.00
N ARG A 78 -24.93 1.18 -41.75
CA ARG A 78 -26.15 0.45 -41.41
C ARG A 78 -26.44 0.54 -39.91
N THR A 79 -27.52 1.26 -39.62
CA THR A 79 -28.62 0.90 -38.70
C THR A 79 -28.29 0.30 -37.34
N GLY A 80 -28.52 1.14 -36.33
CA GLY A 80 -29.02 0.85 -34.98
C GLY A 80 -29.09 -0.61 -34.55
N SER A 81 -28.19 -0.96 -33.64
CA SER A 81 -28.50 -1.94 -32.60
C SER A 81 -28.37 -1.21 -31.27
N ASP A 82 -29.50 -1.07 -30.57
CA ASP A 82 -29.58 -0.62 -29.19
C ASP A 82 -28.85 -1.63 -28.31
N SER A 83 -27.53 -1.47 -28.21
CA SER A 83 -26.72 -2.18 -27.23
C SER A 83 -27.03 -1.58 -25.87
N LEU A 84 -27.91 -2.26 -25.13
CA LEU A 84 -28.23 -1.97 -23.73
C LEU A 84 -26.94 -1.74 -22.92
N PRO A 85 -26.87 -0.68 -22.10
CA PRO A 85 -25.67 -0.38 -21.32
C PRO A 85 -25.40 -1.54 -20.35
N SER A 86 -24.25 -2.19 -20.52
CA SER A 86 -23.84 -3.25 -19.61
C SER A 86 -23.63 -2.66 -18.21
N LYS A 87 -24.28 -3.25 -17.20
CA LYS A 87 -24.24 -2.84 -15.78
C LYS A 87 -22.85 -2.96 -15.12
N GLY A 88 -21.77 -3.11 -15.89
CA GLY A 88 -20.40 -3.26 -15.40
C GLY A 88 -19.68 -1.96 -15.02
N SER A 89 -20.15 -0.80 -15.46
CA SER A 89 -19.37 0.46 -15.38
C SER A 89 -19.51 1.23 -14.05
N GLN A 90 -20.54 0.98 -13.25
CA GLN A 90 -20.71 1.69 -11.97
C GLN A 90 -19.68 1.26 -10.91
N LYS A 91 -19.19 0.03 -10.94
CA LYS A 91 -18.27 -0.51 -9.94
C LYS A 91 -16.86 0.07 -10.00
N ALA A 92 -16.34 0.35 -11.19
CA ALA A 92 -15.04 0.99 -11.36
C ALA A 92 -15.04 2.45 -10.88
N ARG A 93 -16.19 3.14 -11.00
CA ARG A 93 -16.35 4.54 -10.56
C ARG A 93 -16.29 4.72 -9.05
N LEU A 94 -16.68 3.70 -8.27
CA LEU A 94 -16.66 3.78 -6.80
C LEU A 94 -15.25 3.63 -6.21
N ALA A 95 -14.38 2.82 -6.84
CA ALA A 95 -13.01 2.62 -6.38
C ALA A 95 -12.16 3.90 -6.42
N GLY A 96 -12.45 4.83 -7.34
CA GLY A 96 -11.74 6.11 -7.45
C GLY A 96 -12.05 7.13 -6.36
N ARG A 97 -12.97 6.83 -5.43
CA ARG A 97 -13.39 7.73 -4.34
C ARG A 97 -12.85 7.33 -2.96
N TYR A 98 -11.98 6.33 -2.89
CA TYR A 98 -11.33 5.89 -1.64
C TYR A 98 -9.82 6.14 -1.70
N PRO A 99 -9.16 6.32 -0.54
CA PRO A 99 -9.73 6.35 0.81
C PRO A 99 -10.52 7.63 1.09
N LYS A 100 -11.45 7.57 2.05
CA LYS A 100 -12.12 8.75 2.61
C LYS A 100 -11.72 8.91 4.06
N PHE A 101 -11.63 10.14 4.52
CA PHE A 101 -11.34 10.47 5.90
C PHE A 101 -12.49 11.24 6.52
N PHE A 102 -12.80 10.92 7.77
CA PHE A 102 -13.86 11.54 8.55
C PHE A 102 -13.41 11.74 9.99
N ARG A 103 -14.12 12.62 10.70
CA ARG A 103 -14.00 12.80 12.13
C ARG A 103 -15.17 12.14 12.86
N THR A 104 -14.90 11.42 13.95
CA THR A 104 -15.94 10.78 14.77
C THR A 104 -15.59 10.89 16.24
N SER A 105 -16.33 11.67 17.03
CA SER A 105 -16.21 11.71 18.50
C SER A 105 -14.78 11.82 19.05
N GLY A 106 -13.90 12.55 18.35
CA GLY A 106 -12.48 12.68 18.71
C GLY A 106 -11.53 11.65 18.09
N GLU A 107 -11.99 10.85 17.13
CA GLU A 107 -11.20 9.88 16.37
C GLU A 107 -11.12 10.25 14.89
N LEU A 108 -9.95 10.01 14.30
CA LEU A 108 -9.72 10.01 12.86
C LEU A 108 -10.20 8.67 12.30
N MET A 109 -11.15 8.71 11.37
CA MET A 109 -11.66 7.51 10.71
C MET A 109 -11.22 7.49 9.25
N LYS A 110 -10.62 6.38 8.82
CA LYS A 110 -10.33 6.09 7.42
C LYS A 110 -11.27 5.02 6.91
N ILE A 111 -12.03 5.32 5.87
CA ILE A 111 -12.87 4.36 5.17
C ILE A 111 -12.17 3.94 3.88
N GLY A 112 -11.99 2.64 3.69
CA GLY A 112 -11.46 2.05 2.48
C GLY A 112 -12.40 1.00 1.88
N TRP A 113 -12.14 0.58 0.64
CA TRP A 113 -12.91 -0.46 -0.04
C TRP A 113 -12.17 -1.81 -0.03
N SER A 114 -12.78 -2.83 0.56
CA SER A 114 -12.26 -4.19 0.58
C SER A 114 -12.53 -4.87 -0.76
N LYS A 115 -11.48 -5.25 -1.50
CA LYS A 115 -11.64 -5.99 -2.77
C LYS A 115 -12.22 -7.39 -2.54
N ARG A 116 -11.83 -8.04 -1.43
CA ARG A 116 -12.23 -9.41 -1.09
C ARG A 116 -13.69 -9.48 -0.67
N GLU A 117 -14.08 -8.63 0.28
CA GLU A 117 -15.43 -8.63 0.85
C GLU A 117 -16.40 -7.75 0.05
N ARG A 118 -15.88 -6.92 -0.85
CA ARG A 118 -16.66 -5.95 -1.63
C ARG A 118 -17.51 -5.05 -0.74
N ALA A 119 -16.93 -4.64 0.38
CA ALA A 119 -17.54 -3.81 1.40
C ALA A 119 -16.58 -2.70 1.85
N GLU A 120 -17.12 -1.67 2.50
CA GLU A 120 -16.31 -0.66 3.17
C GLU A 120 -15.68 -1.26 4.44
N TYR A 121 -14.40 -0.92 4.69
CA TYR A 121 -13.71 -1.25 5.94
C TYR A 121 -13.27 0.05 6.61
N HIS A 122 -13.30 0.05 7.95
CA HIS A 122 -13.01 1.22 8.76
C HIS A 122 -11.73 0.99 9.57
N HIS A 123 -10.85 1.99 9.57
CA HIS A 123 -9.80 2.09 10.57
C HIS A 123 -9.98 3.38 11.37
N LYS A 124 -9.55 3.33 12.64
CA LYS A 124 -9.68 4.44 13.58
C LYS A 124 -8.37 4.72 14.30
N ALA A 125 -8.09 5.99 14.54
CA ALA A 125 -7.01 6.44 15.40
C ALA A 125 -7.50 7.61 16.27
N PRO A 126 -7.23 7.62 17.59
CA PRO A 126 -7.57 8.76 18.44
C PRO A 126 -6.89 10.06 17.96
N HIS A 127 -7.56 11.21 18.15
CA HIS A 127 -6.99 12.52 17.82
C HIS A 127 -5.68 12.79 18.56
N SER A 128 -5.55 12.31 19.80
CA SER A 128 -4.30 12.42 20.56
C SER A 128 -3.12 11.73 19.86
N VAL A 129 -3.35 10.59 19.21
CA VAL A 129 -2.31 9.89 18.44
C VAL A 129 -1.89 10.70 17.21
N LEU A 130 -2.84 11.34 16.52
CA LEU A 130 -2.54 12.26 15.43
C LEU A 130 -1.65 13.41 15.90
N MET A 131 -1.99 14.04 17.03
CA MET A 131 -1.22 15.17 17.54
C MET A 131 0.16 14.78 18.07
N GLN A 132 0.31 13.59 18.66
CA GLN A 132 1.62 13.03 19.01
C GLN A 132 2.49 12.80 17.76
N LEU A 133 1.90 12.23 16.69
CA LEU A 133 2.60 12.06 15.43
C LEU A 133 3.06 13.41 14.86
N VAL A 134 2.16 14.38 14.78
CA VAL A 134 2.45 15.73 14.28
C VAL A 134 3.60 16.38 15.06
N SER A 135 3.58 16.30 16.39
CA SER A 135 4.65 16.82 17.24
C SER A 135 6.00 16.13 17.00
N LYS A 136 6.01 14.83 16.69
CA LYS A 136 7.26 14.13 16.34
C LYS A 136 7.75 14.56 14.96
N LEU A 137 6.85 14.69 13.99
CA LEU A 137 7.16 15.10 12.62
C LEU A 137 7.75 16.51 12.52
N THR A 138 7.35 17.45 13.38
CA THR A 138 7.98 18.79 13.42
C THR A 138 9.46 18.72 13.78
N VAL A 139 9.88 17.72 14.55
CA VAL A 139 11.28 17.51 14.93
C VAL A 139 12.03 16.78 13.80
N VAL A 140 11.57 15.58 13.42
CA VAL A 140 12.29 14.73 12.45
C VAL A 140 12.25 15.25 11.02
N GLY A 141 11.18 15.96 10.64
CA GLY A 141 11.00 16.54 9.31
C GLY A 141 11.41 18.01 9.21
N SER A 142 12.09 18.54 10.23
CA SER A 142 12.55 19.94 10.25
C SER A 142 13.44 20.25 9.04
N GLY A 143 13.31 21.46 8.49
CA GLY A 143 14.06 21.88 7.31
C GLY A 143 13.75 21.09 6.03
N GLY A 144 12.65 20.34 5.97
CA GLY A 144 12.30 19.52 4.81
C GLY A 144 13.09 18.21 4.72
N THR A 145 13.75 17.81 5.81
CA THR A 145 14.51 16.56 5.89
C THR A 145 13.62 15.36 5.55
N ILE A 146 14.18 14.42 4.78
CA ILE A 146 13.51 13.16 4.47
C ILE A 146 13.65 12.22 5.68
N PHE A 147 12.53 11.65 6.12
CA PHE A 147 12.45 10.69 7.21
C PHE A 147 11.68 9.43 6.78
N THR A 148 11.96 8.31 7.42
CA THR A 148 11.31 7.01 7.23
C THR A 148 10.28 6.75 8.34
N ALA A 149 9.50 5.67 8.19
CA ALA A 149 8.58 5.25 9.25
C ALA A 149 9.31 4.87 10.55
N ASP A 150 10.53 4.31 10.44
CA ASP A 150 11.32 3.86 11.58
C ASP A 150 11.88 5.02 12.41
N ASP A 151 12.09 6.18 11.77
CA ASP A 151 12.48 7.42 12.49
C ASP A 151 11.33 7.96 13.37
N VAL A 152 10.09 7.57 13.07
CA VAL A 152 8.88 8.10 13.69
C VAL A 152 8.26 7.10 14.66
N PHE A 153 8.39 5.80 14.43
CA PHE A 153 7.71 4.77 15.22
C PHE A 153 8.67 4.03 16.16
N PRO A 154 8.18 3.53 17.31
CA PRO A 154 6.81 3.68 17.84
C PRO A 154 6.51 5.10 18.39
N LEU A 155 5.23 5.42 18.56
CA LEU A 155 4.78 6.62 19.28
C LEU A 155 4.49 6.28 20.75
N GLY A 156 4.74 7.23 21.65
CA GLY A 156 4.33 7.14 23.06
C GLY A 156 5.20 6.26 23.96
N ALA A 157 6.47 6.04 23.60
CA ALA A 157 7.36 5.15 24.35
C ALA A 157 7.78 5.67 25.75
N ASP A 158 7.64 6.96 26.01
CA ASP A 158 8.29 7.59 27.18
C ASP A 158 7.43 7.61 28.46
N GLU A 159 6.08 7.58 28.37
CA GLU A 159 5.19 7.72 29.55
C GLU A 159 3.92 6.83 29.52
N GLY A 160 3.77 5.91 28.56
CA GLY A 160 2.55 5.11 28.44
C GLY A 160 2.67 3.85 27.61
N SER A 161 1.53 3.18 27.43
CA SER A 161 1.45 2.00 26.54
C SER A 161 1.80 2.40 25.11
N PRO A 162 2.67 1.66 24.42
CA PRO A 162 3.04 1.94 23.04
C PRO A 162 1.80 2.05 22.15
N VAL A 163 1.73 3.11 21.34
CA VAL A 163 0.62 3.28 20.38
C VAL A 163 0.73 2.18 19.32
N PRO A 164 -0.36 1.44 19.04
CA PRO A 164 -0.37 0.47 17.94
C PRO A 164 0.01 1.11 16.60
N ASN A 165 1.02 0.56 15.92
CA ASN A 165 1.56 1.12 14.68
C ASN A 165 0.51 1.39 13.60
N TYR A 166 -0.56 0.59 13.52
CA TYR A 166 -1.61 0.80 12.52
C TYR A 166 -2.31 2.15 12.69
N GLN A 167 -2.41 2.68 13.91
CA GLN A 167 -2.99 4.00 14.17
C GLN A 167 -2.06 5.10 13.66
N SER A 168 -0.75 4.97 13.91
CA SER A 168 0.24 5.92 13.42
C SER A 168 0.31 5.95 11.89
N TYR A 169 0.25 4.78 11.23
CA TYR A 169 0.16 4.71 9.77
C TYR A 169 -1.12 5.33 9.21
N LEU A 170 -2.25 5.21 9.92
CA LEU A 170 -3.50 5.85 9.53
C LEU A 170 -3.36 7.37 9.57
N CYS A 171 -2.85 7.91 10.67
CA CYS A 171 -2.59 9.34 10.82
C CYS A 171 -1.62 9.86 9.74
N LEU A 172 -0.53 9.14 9.48
CA LEU A 172 0.43 9.48 8.41
C LEU A 172 -0.24 9.48 7.04
N ALA A 173 -1.08 8.49 6.75
CA ALA A 173 -1.82 8.42 5.48
C ALA A 173 -2.78 9.60 5.30
N TRP A 174 -3.41 10.08 6.37
CA TRP A 174 -4.26 11.27 6.34
C TRP A 174 -3.45 12.55 6.12
N LEU A 175 -2.37 12.78 6.87
CA LEU A 175 -1.49 13.94 6.66
C LEU A 175 -0.98 14.03 5.21
N ARG A 176 -0.72 12.87 4.60
CA ARG A 176 -0.33 12.76 3.20
C ARG A 176 -1.46 13.05 2.22
N HIS A 177 -2.68 12.67 2.56
CA HIS A 177 -3.88 12.99 1.79
C HIS A 177 -4.17 14.49 1.79
N GLU A 178 -3.99 15.15 2.93
CA GLU A 178 -4.14 16.60 3.09
C GLU A 178 -2.96 17.42 2.52
N GLY A 179 -1.91 16.77 2.01
CA GLY A 179 -0.75 17.45 1.45
C GLY A 179 0.19 18.08 2.49
N LEU A 180 0.04 17.73 3.77
CA LEU A 180 0.92 18.21 4.85
C LEU A 180 2.24 17.43 4.91
N VAL A 181 2.22 16.19 4.42
CA VAL A 181 3.38 15.31 4.27
C VAL A 181 3.48 14.85 2.81
N GLN A 182 4.68 14.90 2.25
CA GLN A 182 4.97 14.39 0.91
C GLN A 182 5.68 13.03 1.01
N ALA A 183 5.37 12.08 0.12
CA ALA A 183 6.11 10.83 0.01
C ALA A 183 7.12 10.86 -1.13
N HIS A 184 8.29 10.26 -0.90
CA HIS A 184 9.41 10.14 -1.82
C HIS A 184 9.68 8.68 -2.20
N GLY A 185 8.61 7.94 -2.51
CA GLY A 185 8.70 6.52 -2.87
C GLY A 185 9.27 5.66 -1.73
N ARG A 186 10.39 4.97 -2.00
CA ARG A 186 11.08 4.13 -1.01
C ARG A 186 12.03 4.90 -0.09
N GLN A 187 12.30 6.18 -0.39
CA GLN A 187 13.24 7.00 0.40
C GLN A 187 12.61 7.49 1.71
N GLY A 188 11.27 7.55 1.78
CA GLY A 188 10.55 7.99 2.96
C GLY A 188 9.59 9.14 2.65
N TYR A 189 9.57 10.13 3.54
CA TYR A 189 8.60 11.22 3.59
C TYR A 189 9.29 12.54 3.95
N SER A 190 8.68 13.67 3.63
CA SER A 190 9.09 14.98 4.11
C SER A 190 7.88 15.80 4.56
N VAL A 191 8.08 16.73 5.49
CA VAL A 191 7.06 17.70 5.87
C VAL A 191 7.10 18.88 4.89
N VAL A 192 5.95 19.30 4.37
CA VAL A 192 5.88 20.41 3.40
C VAL A 192 6.18 21.77 4.03
N ASN A 193 5.65 22.01 5.23
CA ASN A 193 5.96 23.20 6.04
C ASN A 193 6.07 22.80 7.52
N GLY A 194 7.30 22.61 8.00
CA GLY A 194 7.58 22.13 9.35
C GLY A 194 7.11 23.07 10.45
N GLU A 195 7.33 24.38 10.28
CA GLU A 195 7.02 25.40 11.28
C GLU A 195 5.51 25.53 11.52
N SER A 196 4.71 25.38 10.47
CA SER A 196 3.25 25.49 10.55
C SER A 196 2.52 24.14 10.62
N LEU A 197 3.23 23.00 10.67
CA LEU A 197 2.61 21.67 10.55
C LEU A 197 1.53 21.45 11.62
N ASN A 198 1.79 21.85 12.86
CA ASN A 198 0.85 21.66 13.97
C ASN A 198 -0.45 22.47 13.77
N ALA A 199 -0.32 23.75 13.43
CA ALA A 199 -1.46 24.61 13.14
C ALA A 199 -2.25 24.11 11.92
N ALA A 200 -1.55 23.74 10.84
CA ALA A 200 -2.17 23.22 9.63
C ALA A 200 -2.92 21.91 9.89
N ALA A 201 -2.32 20.95 10.59
CA ALA A 201 -2.98 19.71 10.95
C ALA A 201 -4.24 19.94 11.81
N THR A 202 -4.19 20.89 12.75
CA THR A 202 -5.36 21.27 13.57
C THR A 202 -6.48 21.86 12.72
N THR A 203 -6.15 22.73 11.75
CA THR A 203 -7.11 23.31 10.81
C THR A 203 -7.77 22.22 9.97
N HIS A 204 -6.99 21.39 9.27
CA HIS A 204 -7.51 20.30 8.45
C HIS A 204 -8.34 19.29 9.26
N TRP A 205 -7.95 19.02 10.52
CA TRP A 205 -8.74 18.17 11.43
C TRP A 205 -10.12 18.76 11.72
N ASN A 206 -10.22 20.07 11.91
CA ASN A 206 -11.48 20.75 12.20
C ASN A 206 -12.40 20.83 10.98
N GLU A 207 -11.83 20.86 9.78
CA GLU A 207 -12.54 20.84 8.49
C GLU A 207 -13.04 19.44 8.10
N LEU A 208 -12.55 18.38 8.74
CA LEU A 208 -13.06 17.02 8.49
C LEU A 208 -14.55 16.92 8.77
N SER A 209 -15.28 16.48 7.76
CA SER A 209 -16.71 16.17 7.88
C SER A 209 -16.95 15.15 9.00
N PRO A 210 -18.00 15.34 9.82
CA PRO A 210 -18.42 14.31 10.75
C PRO A 210 -18.86 13.07 9.99
N TYR A 211 -18.53 11.89 10.50
CA TYR A 211 -19.06 10.65 9.96
C TYR A 211 -20.55 10.51 10.31
N ALA A 212 -21.42 10.49 9.31
CA ALA A 212 -22.87 10.50 9.49
C ALA A 212 -23.51 9.12 9.71
N GLY A 213 -22.74 8.03 9.61
CA GLY A 213 -23.16 6.65 9.94
C GLY A 213 -24.41 6.18 9.23
#